data_AF-A0A431FUH7-F1
#
_entry.id   AF-A0A431FUH7-F1
#
_cell.length_a   1.000
_cell.length_b   1.000
_cell.length_c   1.000
_cell.angle_alpha   90.00
_cell.angle_beta   90.00
_cell.angle_gamma   90.00
#
_symmetry.space_group_name_H-M   'P 1'
#
loop_
_entity.id
_entity.type
_entity.pdbx_description
1 polymer ?
#
loop_
_entity_poly.entity_id
_entity_poly.type
_entity_poly.pdbx_seq_one_letter_code
_entity_poly.pdbx_strand_id
1 'polypeptide(L)'
;KMKKLKTDFADGAEKQGYDRAKAEDLWELIVKFAGYGFNKSHSAAYALITFQTAYLKTYYPSEFMAALLTSEENNVDKIAVYIDEMKKMNIKLLPPSVNKAIREFSALEQDGKDAIIYGLGAIKSVGIPAVENLLEARQDGEFKDINDFLSKIDPTKINRRTLESLIKAGAFDEFGFTRKALFDN
;
A
#
# COMPACT_ATOMS: atom_id res chain seq x y z
N LYS A 1 -2.61 -26.24 43.65
CA LYS A 1 -1.80 -25.08 43.19
C LYS A 1 -2.60 -23.78 43.24
N MET A 2 -3.70 -23.63 42.49
CA MET A 2 -4.51 -22.39 42.50
C MET A 2 -5.12 -22.02 43.87
N LYS A 3 -5.65 -22.99 44.63
CA LYS A 3 -6.16 -22.72 46.00
C LYS A 3 -5.10 -22.16 46.94
N LYS A 4 -3.85 -22.64 46.83
CA LYS A 4 -2.72 -22.13 47.63
C LYS A 4 -2.39 -20.68 47.26
N LEU A 5 -2.33 -20.38 45.96
CA LEU A 5 -2.09 -19.01 45.48
C LEU A 5 -3.19 -18.03 45.92
N LYS A 6 -4.46 -18.48 46.00
CA LYS A 6 -5.56 -17.68 46.55
C LYS A 6 -5.30 -17.30 48.02
N THR A 7 -4.92 -18.28 48.85
CA THR A 7 -4.60 -18.04 50.26
C THR A 7 -3.38 -17.11 50.40
N ASP A 8 -2.31 -17.36 49.64
CA ASP A 8 -1.10 -16.51 49.66
C ASP A 8 -1.42 -15.05 49.25
N PHE A 9 -2.32 -14.85 48.28
CA PHE A 9 -2.79 -13.52 47.85
C PHE A 9 -3.59 -12.81 48.95
N ALA A 10 -4.53 -13.50 49.60
CA ALA A 10 -5.35 -12.94 50.68
C ALA A 10 -4.52 -12.59 51.93
N ASP A 11 -3.60 -13.48 52.33
CA ASP A 11 -2.67 -13.24 53.45
C ASP A 11 -1.74 -12.05 53.15
N GLY A 12 -1.29 -11.91 51.90
CA GLY A 12 -0.48 -10.78 51.46
C GLY A 12 -1.24 -9.45 51.52
N ALA A 13 -2.52 -9.45 51.15
CA ALA A 13 -3.39 -8.28 51.24
C ALA A 13 -3.65 -7.86 52.69
N GLU A 14 -3.94 -8.82 53.58
CA GLU A 14 -4.18 -8.58 55.01
C GLU A 14 -2.95 -7.96 55.70
N LYS A 15 -1.73 -8.44 55.38
CA LYS A 15 -0.47 -7.85 55.88
C LYS A 15 -0.25 -6.40 55.43
N GLN A 16 -0.83 -6.00 54.29
CA GLN A 16 -0.79 -4.61 53.81
C GLN A 16 -1.95 -3.77 54.38
N GLY A 17 -2.78 -4.32 55.26
CA GLY A 17 -3.90 -3.63 55.90
C GLY A 17 -5.21 -3.64 55.10
N TYR A 18 -5.33 -4.50 54.07
CA TYR A 18 -6.56 -4.64 53.29
C TYR A 18 -7.50 -5.72 53.86
N ASP A 19 -8.80 -5.57 53.59
CA ASP A 19 -9.82 -6.54 53.98
C ASP A 19 -9.65 -7.87 53.24
N ARG A 20 -9.57 -8.96 54.01
CA ARG A 20 -9.32 -10.31 53.50
C ARG A 20 -10.43 -10.83 52.59
N ALA A 21 -11.69 -10.63 52.97
CA ALA A 21 -12.83 -11.14 52.21
C ALA A 21 -12.90 -10.47 50.83
N LYS A 22 -12.64 -9.15 50.76
CA LYS A 22 -12.54 -8.42 49.48
C LYS A 22 -11.38 -8.90 48.61
N ALA A 23 -10.24 -9.26 49.21
CA ALA A 23 -9.10 -9.80 48.46
C ALA A 23 -9.43 -11.18 47.85
N GLU A 24 -10.16 -12.03 48.58
CA GLU A 24 -10.63 -13.31 48.06
C GLU A 24 -11.64 -13.16 46.92
N ASP A 25 -12.54 -12.17 47.00
CA ASP A 25 -13.47 -11.83 45.91
C ASP A 25 -12.74 -11.29 44.66
N LEU A 26 -11.76 -10.40 44.86
CA LEU A 26 -10.91 -9.88 43.78
C LEU A 26 -10.13 -10.99 43.09
N TRP A 27 -9.64 -11.98 43.84
CA TRP A 27 -8.96 -13.14 43.27
C TRP A 27 -9.88 -13.91 42.31
N GLU A 28 -11.13 -14.17 42.68
CA GLU A 28 -12.09 -14.85 41.80
C GLU A 28 -12.35 -14.05 40.52
N LEU A 29 -12.38 -12.71 40.60
CA LEU A 29 -12.45 -11.85 39.41
C LEU A 29 -11.20 -12.01 38.55
N ILE A 30 -10.00 -11.92 39.12
CA ILE A 30 -8.73 -12.07 38.39
C ILE A 30 -8.68 -13.42 37.67
N VAL A 31 -9.08 -14.52 38.31
CA VAL A 31 -9.10 -15.86 37.69
C VAL A 31 -10.05 -15.90 36.50
N LYS A 32 -11.24 -15.30 36.62
CA LYS A 32 -12.19 -15.19 35.50
C LYS A 32 -11.61 -14.34 34.36
N PHE A 33 -11.05 -13.18 34.68
CA PHE A 33 -10.43 -12.26 33.69
C PHE A 33 -9.21 -12.89 33.02
N ALA A 34 -8.42 -13.69 33.72
CA ALA A 34 -7.24 -14.35 33.16
C ALA A 34 -7.57 -15.33 32.02
N GLY A 35 -8.82 -15.83 31.94
CA GLY A 35 -9.27 -16.67 30.84
C GLY A 35 -9.36 -15.94 29.48
N TYR A 36 -9.48 -14.61 29.48
CA TYR A 36 -9.56 -13.78 28.28
C TYR A 36 -8.66 -12.54 28.34
N GLY A 37 -7.76 -12.49 29.33
CA GLY A 37 -6.78 -11.42 29.49
C GLY A 37 -5.84 -11.41 28.30
N PHE A 38 -5.67 -10.24 27.69
CA PHE A 38 -4.83 -10.09 26.51
C PHE A 38 -3.44 -9.58 26.87
N ASN A 39 -2.43 -10.03 26.11
CA ASN A 39 -1.06 -9.62 26.35
C ASN A 39 -0.87 -8.13 25.97
N LYS A 40 -0.61 -7.29 26.98
CA LYS A 40 -0.46 -5.84 26.80
C LYS A 40 0.72 -5.45 25.90
N SER A 41 1.87 -6.12 26.00
CA SER A 41 3.04 -5.75 25.18
C SER A 41 2.81 -6.06 23.70
N HIS A 42 2.17 -7.19 23.39
CA HIS A 42 1.78 -7.52 22.02
C HIS A 42 0.74 -6.53 21.47
N SER A 43 -0.31 -6.23 22.25
CA SER A 43 -1.33 -5.25 21.84
C SER A 43 -0.76 -3.86 21.61
N ALA A 44 0.12 -3.38 22.50
CA ALA A 44 0.74 -2.06 22.37
C ALA A 44 1.62 -1.95 21.11
N ALA A 45 2.38 -3.00 20.78
CA ALA A 45 3.22 -3.01 19.59
C ALA A 45 2.38 -2.91 18.29
N TYR A 46 1.29 -3.68 18.19
CA TYR A 46 0.39 -3.59 17.04
C TYR A 46 -0.37 -2.27 16.99
N ALA A 47 -0.84 -1.77 18.13
CA ALA A 47 -1.54 -0.48 18.21
C ALA A 47 -0.67 0.67 17.69
N LEU A 48 0.65 0.64 17.92
CA LEU A 48 1.57 1.63 17.38
C LEU A 48 1.60 1.62 15.84
N ILE A 49 1.70 0.44 15.23
CA ILE A 49 1.68 0.31 13.76
C ILE A 49 0.32 0.74 13.20
N THR A 50 -0.79 0.34 13.83
CA THR A 50 -2.14 0.78 13.44
C THR A 50 -2.29 2.30 13.50
N PHE A 51 -1.75 2.93 14.55
CA PHE A 51 -1.76 4.38 14.66
C PHE A 51 -0.91 5.03 13.57
N GLN A 52 0.28 4.52 13.28
CA GLN A 52 1.15 5.04 12.22
C GLN A 52 0.51 4.93 10.84
N THR A 53 -0.13 3.80 10.51
CA THR A 53 -0.83 3.64 9.22
C THR A 53 -2.06 4.53 9.13
N ALA A 54 -2.83 4.67 10.22
CA ALA A 54 -3.95 5.60 10.27
C ALA A 54 -3.50 7.06 10.12
N TYR A 55 -2.38 7.44 10.75
CA TYR A 55 -1.77 8.76 10.60
C TYR A 55 -1.40 9.03 9.14
N LEU A 56 -0.70 8.11 8.48
CA LEU A 56 -0.34 8.25 7.07
C LEU A 56 -1.58 8.36 6.17
N LYS A 57 -2.59 7.50 6.36
CA LYS A 57 -3.84 7.59 5.59
C LYS A 57 -4.60 8.90 5.82
N THR A 58 -4.45 9.52 6.98
CA THR A 58 -5.15 10.77 7.33
C THR A 58 -4.46 12.00 6.75
N TYR A 59 -3.13 12.07 6.84
CA TYR A 59 -2.37 13.27 6.48
C TYR A 59 -1.63 13.19 5.13
N TYR A 60 -1.40 11.98 4.62
CA TYR A 60 -0.76 11.68 3.33
C TYR A 60 -1.57 10.62 2.57
N PRO A 61 -2.87 10.88 2.32
CA PRO A 61 -3.79 9.85 1.82
C PRO A 61 -3.39 9.34 0.44
N SER A 62 -2.91 10.22 -0.45
CA SER A 62 -2.52 9.87 -1.82
C SER A 62 -1.26 9.01 -1.83
N GLU A 63 -0.24 9.37 -1.05
CA GLU A 63 1.00 8.60 -0.90
C GLU A 63 0.73 7.24 -0.23
N PHE A 64 -0.11 7.22 0.80
CA PHE A 64 -0.49 5.99 1.49
C PHE A 64 -1.22 5.02 0.54
N MET A 65 -2.19 5.52 -0.23
CA MET A 65 -2.92 4.71 -1.21
C MET A 65 -2.01 4.24 -2.36
N ALA A 66 -1.06 5.07 -2.80
CA ALA A 66 -0.08 4.70 -3.81
C ALA A 66 0.84 3.56 -3.32
N ALA A 67 1.33 3.65 -2.08
CA ALA A 67 2.10 2.59 -1.46
C ALA A 67 1.29 1.29 -1.30
N LEU A 68 0.02 1.40 -0.92
CA LEU A 68 -0.86 0.25 -0.75
C LEU A 68 -1.14 -0.46 -2.09
N LEU A 69 -1.41 0.29 -3.16
CA LEU A 69 -1.55 -0.24 -4.53
C LEU A 69 -0.27 -0.95 -4.99
N THR A 70 0.89 -0.35 -4.72
CA THR A 70 2.20 -0.92 -5.06
C THR A 70 2.44 -2.25 -4.32
N SER A 71 2.09 -2.33 -3.04
CA SER A 71 2.27 -3.55 -2.23
C SER A 71 1.46 -4.75 -2.73
N GLU A 72 0.37 -4.49 -3.45
CA GLU A 72 -0.55 -5.50 -3.97
C GLU A 72 -0.60 -5.46 -5.52
N GLU A 73 0.46 -4.97 -6.18
CA GLU A 73 0.51 -4.75 -7.64
C GLU A 73 0.24 -6.03 -8.46
N ASN A 74 0.47 -7.20 -7.85
CA ASN A 74 0.25 -8.52 -8.43
C ASN A 74 -1.15 -9.11 -8.14
N ASN A 75 -2.00 -8.42 -7.36
CA ASN A 75 -3.32 -8.88 -6.95
C ASN A 75 -4.42 -7.94 -7.47
N VAL A 76 -4.99 -8.30 -8.62
CA VAL A 76 -6.01 -7.50 -9.32
C VAL A 76 -7.27 -7.29 -8.46
N ASP A 77 -7.67 -8.29 -7.69
CA ASP A 77 -8.87 -8.21 -6.85
C ASP A 77 -8.69 -7.18 -5.73
N LYS A 78 -7.50 -7.14 -5.10
CA LYS A 78 -7.18 -6.12 -4.08
C LYS A 78 -7.02 -4.74 -4.67
N ILE A 79 -6.38 -4.62 -5.84
CA ILE A 79 -6.27 -3.33 -6.55
C ILE A 79 -7.67 -2.76 -6.80
N ALA A 80 -8.64 -3.57 -7.25
CA ALA A 80 -10.01 -3.12 -7.47
C ALA A 80 -10.65 -2.55 -6.20
N VAL A 81 -10.47 -3.22 -5.05
CA VAL A 81 -10.95 -2.75 -3.74
C VAL A 81 -10.33 -1.40 -3.38
N TYR A 82 -9.03 -1.22 -3.60
CA TYR A 82 -8.34 0.05 -3.30
C TYR A 82 -8.74 1.17 -4.24
N ILE A 83 -8.97 0.88 -5.52
CA ILE A 83 -9.51 1.85 -6.49
C ILE A 83 -10.88 2.34 -6.04
N ASP A 84 -11.75 1.45 -5.54
CA ASP A 84 -13.06 1.85 -5.03
C ASP A 84 -12.98 2.68 -3.74
N GLU A 85 -12.00 2.41 -2.88
CA GLU A 85 -11.73 3.26 -1.72
C GLU A 85 -11.22 4.64 -2.12
N MET A 86 -10.29 4.72 -3.08
CA MET A 86 -9.80 5.99 -3.61
C MET A 86 -10.92 6.87 -4.17
N LYS A 87 -11.90 6.27 -4.86
CA LYS A 87 -13.09 6.99 -5.35
C LYS A 87 -13.86 7.64 -4.20
N LYS A 88 -14.03 6.95 -3.06
CA LYS A 88 -14.69 7.52 -1.87
C LYS A 88 -13.86 8.63 -1.22
N MET A 89 -12.54 8.54 -1.32
CA MET A 89 -11.59 9.55 -0.86
C MET A 89 -11.41 10.72 -1.85
N ASN A 90 -12.11 10.71 -3.00
CA ASN A 90 -11.95 11.66 -4.11
C ASN A 90 -10.53 11.74 -4.70
N ILE A 91 -9.76 10.66 -4.63
CA ILE A 91 -8.43 10.56 -5.23
C ILE A 91 -8.56 9.90 -6.60
N LYS A 92 -8.09 10.58 -7.64
CA LYS A 92 -8.19 10.07 -9.01
C LYS A 92 -7.03 9.11 -9.32
N LEU A 93 -7.34 7.96 -9.90
CA LEU A 93 -6.31 7.11 -10.53
C LEU A 93 -6.16 7.53 -11.99
N LEU A 94 -4.96 7.95 -12.36
CA LEU A 94 -4.56 8.29 -13.72
C LEU A 94 -4.01 7.05 -14.42
N PRO A 95 -4.19 6.92 -15.75
CA PRO A 95 -3.54 5.87 -16.52
C PRO A 95 -2.01 6.00 -16.42
N PRO A 96 -1.26 4.92 -16.73
CA PRO A 96 0.19 5.02 -16.83
C PRO A 96 0.58 6.04 -17.91
N SER A 97 1.78 6.60 -17.81
CA SER A 97 2.38 7.47 -18.84
C SER A 97 3.87 7.18 -18.94
N VAL A 98 4.40 7.10 -20.15
CA VAL A 98 5.83 6.89 -20.38
C VAL A 98 6.67 8.09 -19.90
N ASN A 99 6.11 9.29 -19.89
CA ASN A 99 6.81 10.48 -19.41
C ASN A 99 6.71 10.70 -17.89
N LYS A 100 5.60 10.29 -17.25
CA LYS A 100 5.31 10.65 -15.85
C LYS A 100 5.40 9.49 -14.87
N ALA A 101 5.07 8.27 -15.29
CA ALA A 101 5.02 7.13 -14.37
C ALA A 101 6.42 6.59 -14.04
N ILE A 102 6.54 5.94 -12.89
CA ILE A 102 7.71 5.15 -12.50
C ILE A 102 7.29 3.68 -12.33
N ARG A 103 8.12 2.84 -11.71
CA ARG A 103 7.78 1.43 -11.46
C ARG A 103 6.55 1.32 -10.56
N GLU A 104 6.60 1.98 -9.41
CA GLU A 104 5.54 2.00 -8.40
C GLU A 104 4.38 2.94 -8.77
N PHE A 105 3.21 2.71 -8.18
CA PHE A 105 2.18 3.73 -8.13
C PHE A 105 2.70 4.94 -7.37
N SER A 106 2.43 6.14 -7.86
CA SER A 106 2.97 7.38 -7.29
C SER A 106 1.90 8.44 -7.13
N ALA A 107 1.91 9.12 -5.98
CA ALA A 107 1.07 10.29 -5.76
C ALA A 107 1.58 11.47 -6.57
N LEU A 108 0.66 12.23 -7.16
CA LEU A 108 0.94 13.48 -7.84
C LEU A 108 -0.28 14.40 -7.78
N GLU A 109 -0.08 15.65 -8.14
CA GLU A 109 -1.19 16.61 -8.29
C GLU A 109 -1.54 16.77 -9.76
N GLN A 110 -2.83 16.66 -10.10
CA GLN A 110 -3.35 16.99 -11.42
C GLN A 110 -4.49 17.99 -11.29
N ASP A 111 -4.37 19.13 -11.98
CA ASP A 111 -5.40 20.18 -12.03
C ASP A 111 -5.80 20.69 -10.62
N GLY A 112 -4.83 20.84 -9.71
CA GLY A 112 -5.08 21.30 -8.34
C GLY A 112 -5.65 20.22 -7.41
N LYS A 113 -5.63 18.95 -7.81
CA LYS A 113 -6.24 17.83 -7.09
C LYS A 113 -5.30 16.65 -6.95
N ASP A 114 -5.39 16.01 -5.79
CA ASP A 114 -4.76 14.73 -5.49
C ASP A 114 -5.11 13.65 -6.51
N ALA A 115 -4.06 13.04 -7.06
CA ALA A 115 -4.15 11.92 -7.97
C ALA A 115 -3.02 10.92 -7.72
N ILE A 116 -3.22 9.71 -8.25
CA ILE A 116 -2.20 8.67 -8.27
C ILE A 116 -2.01 8.27 -9.72
N ILE A 117 -0.76 8.20 -10.18
CA ILE A 117 -0.44 7.65 -11.49
C ILE A 117 -0.18 6.15 -11.38
N TYR A 118 -0.71 5.41 -12.35
CA TYR A 118 -0.53 3.96 -12.43
C TYR A 118 0.96 3.61 -12.62
N GLY A 119 1.47 2.72 -11.77
CA GLY A 119 2.86 2.26 -11.86
C GLY A 119 3.09 1.37 -13.08
N LEU A 120 4.20 1.58 -13.79
CA LEU A 120 4.57 0.79 -14.97
C LEU A 120 4.80 -0.68 -14.62
N GLY A 121 5.27 -0.98 -13.40
CA GLY A 121 5.50 -2.33 -12.92
C GLY A 121 4.23 -3.15 -12.70
N ALA A 122 3.09 -2.48 -12.49
CA ALA A 122 1.79 -3.12 -12.33
C ALA A 122 1.12 -3.49 -13.67
N ILE A 123 1.76 -3.18 -14.81
CA ILE A 123 1.25 -3.53 -16.13
C ILE A 123 1.71 -4.96 -16.47
N LYS A 124 0.74 -5.85 -16.74
CA LYS A 124 1.03 -7.23 -17.11
C LYS A 124 1.96 -7.31 -18.32
N SER A 125 3.04 -8.09 -18.20
CA SER A 125 4.11 -8.25 -19.20
C SER A 125 5.10 -7.08 -19.30
N VAL A 126 5.05 -6.09 -18.41
CA VAL A 126 6.09 -5.07 -18.28
C VAL A 126 6.96 -5.44 -17.08
N GLY A 127 8.16 -5.94 -17.36
CA GLY A 127 9.12 -6.37 -16.33
C GLY A 127 10.03 -5.23 -15.86
N ILE A 128 10.75 -5.46 -14.76
CA ILE A 128 11.73 -4.51 -14.19
C ILE A 128 12.73 -3.99 -15.25
N PRO A 129 13.36 -4.84 -16.10
CA PRO A 129 14.34 -4.36 -17.07
C PRO A 129 13.76 -3.40 -18.10
N ALA A 130 12.46 -3.56 -18.44
CA ALA A 130 11.77 -2.67 -19.37
C ALA A 130 11.50 -1.30 -18.73
N VAL A 131 11.08 -1.28 -17.46
CA VAL A 131 10.86 -0.05 -16.72
C VAL A 131 12.17 0.69 -16.51
N GLU A 132 13.23 0.01 -16.09
CA GLU A 132 14.56 0.61 -15.91
C GLU A 132 15.08 1.23 -17.20
N ASN A 133 14.96 0.52 -18.33
CA ASN A 133 15.39 1.04 -19.62
C ASN A 133 14.60 2.28 -20.05
N LEU A 134 13.28 2.28 -19.82
CA LEU A 134 12.44 3.44 -20.10
C LEU A 134 12.85 4.63 -19.24
N LEU A 135 13.07 4.43 -17.94
CA LEU A 135 13.47 5.48 -17.01
C LEU A 135 14.86 6.03 -17.33
N GLU A 136 15.79 5.18 -17.74
CA GLU A 136 17.13 5.54 -18.21
C GLU A 136 17.04 6.39 -19.49
N ALA A 137 16.30 5.92 -20.50
CA ALA A 137 16.09 6.64 -21.77
C ALA A 137 15.41 8.01 -21.57
N ARG A 138 14.58 8.15 -20.52
CA ARG A 138 13.90 9.40 -20.18
C ARG A 138 14.82 10.45 -19.52
N GLN A 139 16.02 10.06 -19.06
CA GLN A 139 16.99 11.03 -18.51
C GLN A 139 17.45 12.06 -19.56
N ASP A 140 17.44 11.68 -20.83
CA ASP A 140 17.74 12.56 -21.97
C ASP A 140 16.57 13.50 -22.35
N GLY A 141 15.50 13.50 -21.55
CA GLY A 141 14.30 14.31 -21.72
C GLY A 141 13.05 13.50 -22.04
N GLU A 142 11.89 14.16 -21.98
CA GLU A 142 10.59 13.56 -22.28
C GLU A 142 10.55 13.00 -23.72
N PHE A 143 9.81 11.91 -23.88
CA PHE A 143 9.48 11.35 -25.18
C PHE A 143 8.45 12.24 -25.87
N LYS A 144 8.77 12.67 -27.09
CA LYS A 144 7.89 13.57 -27.87
C LYS A 144 6.73 12.82 -28.54
N ASP A 145 7.02 11.62 -29.00
CA ASP A 145 6.09 10.71 -29.65
C ASP A 145 6.61 9.27 -29.55
N ILE A 146 5.87 8.32 -30.16
CA ILE A 146 6.25 6.90 -30.15
C ILE A 146 7.54 6.61 -30.93
N ASN A 147 7.85 7.39 -31.98
CA ASN A 147 9.07 7.17 -32.76
C ASN A 147 10.30 7.62 -31.97
N ASP A 148 10.21 8.77 -31.29
CA ASP A 148 11.23 9.25 -30.36
C ASP A 148 11.47 8.23 -29.24
N PHE A 149 10.39 7.69 -28.65
CA PHE A 149 10.48 6.58 -27.69
C PHE A 149 11.25 5.38 -28.27
N LEU A 150 10.81 4.85 -29.41
CA LEU A 150 11.43 3.68 -30.06
C LEU A 150 12.91 3.91 -30.42
N SER A 151 13.30 5.15 -30.71
CA SER A 151 14.69 5.49 -31.04
C SER A 151 15.63 5.54 -29.83
N LYS A 152 15.10 5.75 -28.62
CA LYS A 152 15.86 5.92 -27.38
C LYS A 152 15.93 4.66 -26.53
N ILE A 153 14.94 3.77 -26.65
CA ILE A 153 14.88 2.53 -25.87
C ILE A 153 15.76 1.43 -26.45
N ASP A 154 16.16 0.48 -25.59
CA ASP A 154 16.86 -0.73 -25.99
C ASP A 154 15.82 -1.81 -26.37
N PRO A 155 15.74 -2.21 -27.66
CA PRO A 155 14.74 -3.18 -28.13
C PRO A 155 14.94 -4.58 -27.54
N THR A 156 16.10 -4.88 -26.97
CA THR A 156 16.34 -6.15 -26.26
C THR A 156 15.64 -6.19 -24.90
N LYS A 157 15.45 -5.03 -24.26
CA LYS A 157 14.78 -4.88 -22.96
C LYS A 157 13.28 -4.62 -23.09
N ILE A 158 12.88 -3.87 -24.13
CA ILE A 158 11.47 -3.60 -24.45
C ILE A 158 11.12 -4.29 -25.78
N ASN A 159 10.69 -5.54 -25.68
CA ASN A 159 10.23 -6.30 -26.84
C ASN A 159 8.81 -5.91 -27.27
N ARG A 160 8.37 -6.42 -28.42
CA ARG A 160 7.03 -6.18 -28.97
C ARG A 160 5.90 -6.44 -27.96
N ARG A 161 5.97 -7.51 -27.18
CA ARG A 161 4.93 -7.84 -26.19
C ARG A 161 4.84 -6.79 -25.08
N THR A 162 5.99 -6.31 -24.60
CA THR A 162 6.05 -5.21 -23.63
C THR A 162 5.45 -3.93 -24.22
N LEU A 163 5.84 -3.56 -25.44
CA LEU A 163 5.33 -2.39 -26.15
C LEU A 163 3.80 -2.45 -26.33
N GLU A 164 3.29 -3.59 -26.81
CA GLU A 164 1.85 -3.83 -26.95
C GLU A 164 1.10 -3.69 -25.62
N SER A 165 1.71 -4.12 -24.51
CA SER A 165 1.10 -4.02 -23.18
C SER A 165 1.06 -2.58 -22.68
N LEU A 166 2.13 -1.80 -22.93
CA LEU A 166 2.18 -0.36 -22.64
C LEU A 166 1.12 0.41 -23.44
N ILE A 167 0.98 0.13 -24.74
CA ILE A 167 -0.04 0.74 -25.60
C ILE A 167 -1.44 0.39 -25.10
N LYS A 168 -1.73 -0.89 -24.83
CA LYS A 168 -3.05 -1.33 -24.35
C LYS A 168 -3.41 -0.72 -23.00
N ALA A 169 -2.42 -0.53 -22.12
CA ALA A 169 -2.60 0.11 -20.82
C ALA A 169 -2.83 1.63 -20.91
N GLY A 170 -2.50 2.26 -22.05
CA GLY A 170 -2.65 3.69 -22.26
C GLY A 170 -1.42 4.52 -21.91
N ALA A 171 -0.25 3.89 -21.79
CA ALA A 171 1.00 4.58 -21.43
C ALA A 171 1.43 5.67 -22.43
N PHE A 172 0.89 5.61 -23.65
CA PHE A 172 1.17 6.53 -24.75
C PHE A 172 -0.02 7.44 -25.10
N ASP A 173 -1.10 7.43 -24.32
CA ASP A 173 -2.30 8.24 -24.59
C ASP A 173 -1.99 9.75 -24.59
N GLU A 174 -0.90 10.17 -23.92
CA GLU A 174 -0.41 11.55 -23.90
C GLU A 174 0.03 12.08 -25.27
N PHE A 175 0.31 11.20 -26.24
CA PHE A 175 0.70 11.60 -27.61
C PHE A 175 -0.51 11.91 -28.52
N GLY A 176 -1.74 11.77 -28.02
CA GLY A 176 -2.95 12.15 -28.76
C GLY A 176 -3.37 11.20 -29.89
N PHE A 177 -2.69 10.05 -30.04
CA PHE A 177 -3.06 9.01 -30.98
C PHE A 177 -4.02 7.99 -30.35
N THR A 178 -4.89 7.41 -31.16
CA THR A 178 -5.70 6.27 -30.68
C THR A 178 -4.78 5.06 -30.43
N ARG A 179 -5.08 4.27 -29.39
CA ARG A 179 -4.32 3.05 -29.09
C ARG A 179 -4.27 2.07 -30.27
N LYS A 180 -5.34 2.02 -31.08
CA LYS A 180 -5.36 1.22 -32.32
C LYS A 180 -4.35 1.73 -33.35
N ALA A 181 -4.30 3.05 -33.57
CA ALA A 181 -3.31 3.63 -34.47
C ALA A 181 -1.86 3.34 -34.01
N LEU A 182 -1.60 3.37 -32.71
CA LEU A 182 -0.28 3.03 -32.16
C LEU A 182 0.04 1.53 -32.24
N PHE A 183 -0.97 0.66 -32.27
CA PHE A 183 -0.81 -0.79 -32.33
C PHE A 183 -0.60 -1.32 -33.75
N ASP A 184 -1.20 -0.64 -34.73
CA ASP A 184 -1.19 -1.03 -36.14
C ASP A 184 -0.03 -0.40 -36.95
N ASN A 185 0.61 0.65 -36.42
CA ASN A 185 1.86 1.23 -36.97
C ASN A 185 3.08 0.41 -36.54
#